data_AF-H3AU96-F1
#
_entry.id   AF-H3AU96-F1
#
_cell.length_a   1.000
_cell.length_b   1.000
_cell.length_c   1.000
_cell.angle_alpha   90.00
_cell.angle_beta   90.00
_cell.angle_gamma   90.00
#
_symmetry.space_group_name_H-M   'P 1'
#
loop_
_entity.id
_entity.type
_entity.pdbx_description
1 polymer ?
#
loop_
_entity_poly.entity_id
_entity_poly.type
_entity_poly.pdbx_seq_one_letter_code
_entity_poly.pdbx_strand_id
1 'polypeptide(L)'
;AKCFRGKKVHGEYDIKVEQAHFSELNLVAQADGTCMVDMQVFRNGTRVVRSFKPDFVLILQHPFSMADNEDYRSFIIGLQYAGVPSVNSLESVYNFCDKPWVVGS
;
A
#
# COMPACT_ATOMS: atom_id res chain seq x y z
N ALA A 1 -13.11 5.27 -2.04
CA ALA A 1 -14.07 4.50 -2.88
C ALA A 1 -14.97 5.34 -3.81
N LYS A 2 -15.62 6.43 -3.36
CA LYS A 2 -16.64 7.17 -4.15
C LYS A 2 -16.18 7.59 -5.55
N CYS A 3 -14.93 8.03 -5.70
CA CYS A 3 -14.38 8.49 -6.99
C CYS A 3 -14.22 7.39 -8.05
N PHE A 4 -14.14 6.12 -7.63
CA PHE A 4 -14.01 4.96 -8.52
C PHE A 4 -15.34 4.22 -8.73
N ARG A 5 -16.44 4.69 -8.13
CA ARG A 5 -17.75 4.04 -8.27
C ARG A 5 -18.19 4.06 -9.73
N GLY A 6 -18.52 2.88 -10.27
CA GLY A 6 -18.97 2.71 -11.64
C GLY A 6 -17.87 2.91 -12.69
N LYS A 7 -16.61 3.10 -12.28
CA LYS A 7 -15.47 3.10 -13.19
C LYS A 7 -15.13 1.66 -13.55
N LYS A 8 -14.81 1.44 -14.83
CA LYS A 8 -14.43 0.14 -15.38
C LYS A 8 -13.14 0.26 -16.18
N VAL A 9 -12.28 -0.76 -16.09
CA VAL A 9 -11.11 -0.91 -16.96
C VAL A 9 -11.57 -1.49 -18.29
N HIS A 10 -11.17 -0.86 -19.39
CA HIS A 10 -11.63 -1.18 -20.76
C HIS A 10 -13.16 -1.20 -20.95
N GLY A 11 -13.93 -0.59 -20.04
CA GLY A 11 -15.40 -0.60 -20.08
C GLY A 11 -16.05 -1.91 -19.62
N GLU A 12 -15.26 -2.93 -19.25
CA GLU A 12 -15.76 -4.26 -18.93
C GLU A 12 -15.51 -4.63 -17.46
N TYR A 13 -14.27 -4.48 -17.00
CA TYR A 13 -13.84 -4.95 -15.69
C TYR A 13 -14.13 -3.91 -14.60
N ASP A 14 -14.93 -4.30 -13.60
CA ASP A 14 -15.22 -3.44 -12.46
C ASP A 14 -14.01 -3.23 -11.55
N ILE A 15 -13.85 -2.01 -11.05
CA ILE A 15 -12.79 -1.68 -10.09
C ILE A 15 -13.30 -1.89 -8.67
N LYS A 16 -12.72 -2.86 -7.96
CA LYS A 16 -12.92 -3.04 -6.52
C LYS A 16 -11.87 -2.20 -5.77
N VAL A 17 -12.31 -1.35 -4.84
CA VAL A 17 -11.42 -0.50 -4.05
C VAL A 17 -11.38 -0.97 -2.61
N GLU A 18 -10.18 -1.36 -2.16
CA GLU A 18 -9.84 -1.54 -0.75
C GLU A 18 -9.01 -0.33 -0.31
N GLN A 19 -9.30 0.22 0.88
CA GLN A 19 -8.63 1.41 1.41
C GLN A 19 -8.31 1.21 2.89
N ALA A 20 -7.07 1.45 3.29
CA ALA A 20 -6.57 1.32 4.65
C ALA A 20 -5.32 2.20 4.86
N HIS A 21 -4.98 2.46 6.12
CA HIS A 21 -3.68 3.04 6.51
C HIS A 21 -2.59 1.97 6.57
N PHE A 22 -1.32 2.36 6.41
CA PHE A 22 -0.21 1.41 6.54
C PHE A 22 -0.18 0.68 7.88
N SER A 23 -0.59 1.35 8.98
CA SER A 23 -0.68 0.76 10.32
C SER A 23 -1.68 -0.40 10.43
N GLU A 24 -2.61 -0.51 9.48
CA GLU A 24 -3.63 -1.57 9.43
C GLU A 24 -3.21 -2.73 8.51
N LEU A 25 -2.09 -2.60 7.80
CA LEU A 25 -1.70 -3.51 6.73
C LEU A 25 -0.48 -4.35 7.08
N ASN A 26 -0.48 -5.58 6.57
CA ASN A 26 0.71 -6.42 6.44
C ASN A 26 0.66 -7.13 5.08
N LEU A 27 1.77 -7.71 4.64
CA LEU A 27 1.78 -8.51 3.42
C LEU A 27 2.66 -9.75 3.54
N VAL A 28 2.39 -10.71 2.66
CA VAL A 28 3.27 -11.82 2.32
C VAL A 28 3.49 -11.79 0.81
N ALA A 29 4.74 -11.71 0.40
CA ALA A 29 5.15 -11.71 -1.00
C ALA A 29 5.98 -12.95 -1.33
N GLN A 30 5.73 -13.54 -2.50
CA GLN A 30 6.41 -14.73 -2.98
C GLN A 30 7.15 -14.43 -4.29
N ALA A 31 8.21 -15.20 -4.57
CA ALA A 31 9.05 -15.01 -5.76
C ALA A 31 8.33 -15.29 -7.08
N ASP A 32 7.16 -15.95 -7.02
CA ASP A 32 6.29 -16.21 -8.18
C ASP A 32 5.42 -15.01 -8.56
N GLY A 33 5.57 -13.88 -7.88
CA GLY A 33 4.78 -12.65 -8.08
C GLY A 33 3.50 -12.60 -7.22
N THR A 34 3.21 -13.61 -6.40
CA THR A 34 2.05 -13.57 -5.51
C THR A 34 2.27 -12.55 -4.39
N CYS A 35 1.36 -11.58 -4.27
CA CYS A 35 1.26 -10.67 -3.12
C CYS A 35 -0.08 -10.89 -2.40
N MET A 36 -0.04 -11.34 -1.16
CA MET A 36 -1.20 -11.37 -0.26
C MET A 36 -1.08 -10.21 0.72
N VAL A 37 -2.08 -9.32 0.74
CA VAL A 37 -2.16 -8.22 1.71
C VAL A 37 -3.22 -8.56 2.75
N ASP A 38 -2.82 -8.50 4.02
CA ASP A 38 -3.70 -8.64 5.18
C ASP A 38 -4.05 -7.27 5.73
N MET A 39 -5.35 -7.00 5.88
CA MET A 39 -5.88 -5.77 6.45
C MET A 39 -6.59 -6.06 7.77
N GLN A 40 -6.12 -5.42 8.84
CA GLN A 40 -6.76 -5.44 10.15
C GLN A 40 -7.86 -4.38 10.19
N VAL A 41 -9.09 -4.82 10.48
CA VAL A 41 -10.24 -3.92 10.63
C VAL A 41 -10.97 -4.20 11.95
N PHE A 42 -11.50 -3.16 12.57
CA PHE A 42 -12.36 -3.30 13.75
C PHE A 42 -13.83 -3.43 13.32
N ARG A 43 -14.48 -4.52 13.70
CA ARG A 43 -15.90 -4.74 13.48
C ARG A 43 -16.58 -5.07 14.79
N ASN A 44 -17.50 -4.21 15.23
CA ASN A 44 -18.23 -4.34 16.50
C ASN A 44 -17.28 -4.57 17.71
N GLY A 45 -16.15 -3.84 17.75
CA GLY A 45 -15.16 -3.96 18.82
C GLY A 45 -14.23 -5.18 18.72
N THR A 46 -14.45 -6.08 17.76
CA THR A 46 -13.58 -7.23 17.50
C THR A 46 -12.61 -6.91 16.35
N ARG A 47 -11.32 -7.22 16.54
CA ARG A 47 -10.32 -7.12 15.48
C ARG A 47 -10.44 -8.31 14.54
N VAL A 48 -10.69 -8.05 13.27
CA VAL A 48 -10.81 -9.06 12.22
C VAL A 48 -9.77 -8.79 11.14
N VAL A 49 -9.16 -9.85 10.61
CA VAL A 49 -8.24 -9.76 9.47
C VAL A 49 -8.98 -10.17 8.22
N ARG A 50 -8.82 -9.39 7.14
CA ARG A 50 -9.29 -9.76 5.80
C ARG A 50 -8.10 -9.67 4.84
N SER A 51 -7.98 -10.65 3.96
CA SER A 51 -6.88 -10.75 3.01
C SER A 51 -7.37 -10.51 1.59
N PHE A 52 -6.53 -9.90 0.76
CA PHE A 52 -6.79 -9.70 -0.66
C PHE A 52 -5.48 -9.69 -1.46
N LYS A 53 -5.59 -9.89 -2.78
CA LYS A 53 -4.49 -9.77 -3.74
C LYS A 53 -4.67 -8.47 -4.53
N PRO A 54 -3.81 -7.46 -4.36
CA PRO A 54 -3.92 -6.22 -5.11
C PRO A 54 -3.38 -6.40 -6.53
N ASP A 55 -4.14 -5.98 -7.54
CA ASP A 55 -3.67 -5.86 -8.93
C ASP A 55 -2.93 -4.54 -9.18
N PHE A 56 -3.19 -3.53 -8.34
CA PHE A 56 -2.62 -2.20 -8.43
C PHE A 56 -2.69 -1.49 -7.07
N VAL A 57 -1.71 -0.62 -6.77
CA VAL A 57 -1.68 0.16 -5.51
C VAL A 57 -1.55 1.66 -5.78
N LEU A 58 -2.41 2.45 -5.14
CA LEU A 58 -2.29 3.92 -5.08
C LEU A 58 -1.81 4.31 -3.68
N ILE A 59 -0.61 4.90 -3.57
CA ILE A 59 0.00 5.26 -2.28
C ILE A 59 -0.19 6.76 -2.04
N LEU A 60 -0.93 7.08 -0.98
CA LEU A 60 -1.25 8.46 -0.58
C LEU A 60 -0.75 8.84 0.83
N GLN A 61 -0.19 7.87 1.56
CA GLN A 61 0.40 8.08 2.89
C GLN A 61 1.93 8.06 2.78
N HIS A 62 2.62 8.82 3.62
CA HIS A 62 4.07 8.70 3.75
C HIS A 62 4.42 7.38 4.46
N PRO A 63 5.23 6.50 3.86
CA PRO A 63 5.58 5.21 4.45
C PRO A 63 6.67 5.30 5.53
N PHE A 64 7.18 6.51 5.83
CA PHE A 64 8.21 6.72 6.84
C PHE A 64 8.02 8.07 7.53
N SER A 65 8.00 8.06 8.87
CA SER A 65 7.98 9.25 9.72
C SER A 65 8.86 9.03 10.95
N MET A 66 9.92 9.83 11.09
CA MET A 66 10.75 9.81 12.31
C MET A 66 10.01 10.42 13.51
N ALA A 67 9.08 11.35 13.30
CA ALA A 67 8.36 12.03 14.38
C ALA A 67 7.40 11.08 15.10
N ASP A 68 6.78 10.17 14.35
CA ASP A 68 5.76 9.24 14.85
C ASP A 68 6.32 7.84 15.12
N ASN A 69 7.64 7.64 14.89
CA ASN A 69 8.32 6.34 14.93
C ASN A 69 7.61 5.28 14.07
N GLU A 70 7.10 5.70 12.91
CA GLU A 70 6.41 4.84 11.94
C GLU A 70 7.33 4.53 10.76
N ASP A 71 7.59 3.23 10.53
CA ASP A 71 8.41 2.74 9.41
C ASP A 71 7.70 1.60 8.68
N TYR A 72 7.21 1.90 7.49
CA TYR A 72 6.48 0.99 6.59
C TYR A 72 7.27 0.71 5.31
N ARG A 73 8.57 1.00 5.28
CA ARG A 73 9.42 0.75 4.09
C ARG A 73 9.45 -0.72 3.70
N SER A 74 9.36 -1.63 4.67
CA SER A 74 9.26 -3.08 4.43
C SER A 74 8.01 -3.46 3.61
N PHE A 75 6.90 -2.75 3.81
CA PHE A 75 5.68 -2.94 3.01
C PHE A 75 5.90 -2.52 1.54
N ILE A 76 6.58 -1.40 1.32
CA ILE A 76 6.94 -0.94 -0.04
C ILE A 76 7.86 -1.95 -0.74
N ILE A 77 8.87 -2.46 -0.03
CA ILE A 77 9.79 -3.48 -0.54
C ILE A 77 9.02 -4.76 -0.89
N GLY A 78 8.06 -5.18 -0.05
CA GLY A 78 7.25 -6.37 -0.30
C GLY A 78 6.37 -6.27 -1.55
N LEU A 79 5.75 -5.10 -1.78
CA LEU A 79 5.02 -4.83 -3.01
C LEU A 79 5.94 -4.87 -4.24
N GLN A 80 7.15 -4.31 -4.12
CA GLN A 80 8.14 -4.28 -5.21
C GLN A 80 8.64 -5.69 -5.52
N TYR A 81 8.88 -6.50 -4.48
CA TYR A 81 9.33 -7.89 -4.60
C TYR A 81 8.30 -8.76 -5.34
N ALA A 82 7.01 -8.55 -5.09
CA ALA A 82 5.94 -9.22 -5.83
C ALA A 82 5.62 -8.58 -7.20
N GLY A 83 6.27 -7.47 -7.56
CA GLY A 83 6.05 -6.80 -8.84
C GLY A 83 4.68 -6.11 -8.96
N VAL A 84 4.08 -5.68 -7.85
CA VAL A 84 2.76 -5.04 -7.87
C VAL A 84 2.86 -3.62 -8.46
N PRO A 85 2.12 -3.30 -9.54
CA PRO A 85 2.12 -1.96 -10.13
C PRO A 85 1.58 -0.89 -9.15
N SER A 86 2.15 0.32 -9.19
CA SER A 86 1.72 1.40 -8.30
C SER A 86 1.78 2.81 -8.90
N VAL A 87 1.05 3.74 -8.26
CA VAL A 87 1.21 5.19 -8.42
C VAL A 87 1.42 5.87 -7.07
N ASN A 88 2.44 6.71 -6.88
CA ASN A 88 3.65 6.80 -7.72
C ASN A 88 4.39 5.44 -7.74
N SER A 89 5.41 5.30 -8.60
CA SER A 89 6.21 4.06 -8.65
C SER A 89 6.78 3.70 -7.27
N LEU A 90 6.82 2.42 -6.91
CA LEU A 90 7.32 1.96 -5.61
C LEU A 90 8.78 2.39 -5.36
N GLU A 91 9.60 2.39 -6.41
CA GLU A 91 10.97 2.92 -6.36
C GLU A 91 10.99 4.40 -5.93
N SER A 92 10.16 5.24 -6.56
CA SER A 92 10.07 6.65 -6.16
C SER A 92 9.53 6.80 -4.73
N VAL A 93 8.54 6.01 -4.33
CA VAL A 93 8.00 6.06 -2.95
C VAL A 93 9.07 5.68 -1.93
N TYR A 94 9.87 4.65 -2.22
CA TYR A 94 10.99 4.24 -1.37
C TYR A 94 12.07 5.32 -1.28
N ASN A 95 12.50 5.88 -2.42
CA ASN A 95 13.54 6.91 -2.46
C ASN A 95 13.12 8.22 -1.76
N PHE A 96 11.83 8.53 -1.69
CA PHE A 96 11.32 9.70 -0.97
C PHE A 96 11.22 9.50 0.56
N CYS A 97 11.51 8.30 1.07
CA CYS A 97 11.58 8.04 2.52
C CYS A 97 12.80 8.69 3.16
N ASP A 98 13.92 8.72 2.43
CA ASP A 98 15.09 9.48 2.84
C ASP A 98 14.85 10.93 2.43
N LYS A 99 14.31 11.75 3.35
CA LYS A 99 14.55 13.19 3.22
C LYS A 99 16.05 13.36 3.36
N PRO A 100 16.79 13.75 2.31
CA PRO A 100 18.16 14.15 2.53
C PRO A 100 18.08 15.33 3.49
N TRP A 101 19.04 15.44 4.41
CA TRP A 101 19.07 16.53 5.38
C TRP A 101 19.18 17.93 4.73
N VAL A 102 19.04 18.08 3.40
CA VAL A 102 19.23 19.28 2.58
C VAL A 102 18.33 20.42 3.03
N VAL A 103 18.72 21.10 4.11
CA VAL A 103 19.00 22.53 4.25
C VAL A 103 19.82 22.71 5.55
N GLY A 104 21.12 23.05 5.42
CA GLY A 104 21.76 23.99 6.35
C GLY A 104 23.07 23.59 7.04
N SER A 105 24.17 23.43 6.30
CA SER A 105 25.56 23.78 6.70
C SER A 105 26.49 23.65 5.50
#